data_AF-A0A521U146-F1
#
_entry.id   AF-A0A521U146-F1
#
_cell.length_a   1.000
_cell.length_b   1.000
_cell.length_c   1.000
_cell.angle_alpha   90.00
_cell.angle_beta   90.00
_cell.angle_gamma   90.00
#
_symmetry.space_group_name_H-M   'P 1'
#
loop_
_entity.id
_entity.type
_entity.pdbx_description
1 polymer ?
#
loop_
_entity_poly.entity_id
_entity_poly.type
_entity_poly.pdbx_seq_one_letter_code
_entity_poly.pdbx_strand_id
1 'polypeptide(L)'
;MVSSTEPRLRAERRELLLSPLAAKAQFSRGRARAEEPCPIRTDFQRDRDRIVHSKAFRRLKHKTQVFIAPLGDHYVTRLTHTIELAQIARVIARGLNLNEDLTEAIALAHDLGHPPFGHAGEDALDKIAPGGFRHNHQSLRVVDLLEKDGQGLNLMWETRESIPKHSKPRESVTGTGWGIASTLEGQVCKIADAVAYLNHDIGDAVRAGILRESDLPSVAIDVLGRRHSARVDTLVRDIIAASWTVCRSDEECIDQTRPAYESLRAEMDCAAESGRVTVRMTERVRDAVDVLRDFMFSNVYINSDAKEDVGRATEMLRLLFEHFRAHPADMPAEFAANPRGEPIERVVLDYIAGMTDRYALNVFQRIYFPRLWSVLS
;
A
#
# COMPACT_ATOMS: atom_id res chain seq x y z
N MET A 1 33.29 -2.15 26.35
CA MET A 1 32.30 -1.22 25.78
C MET A 1 31.96 -1.73 24.40
N VAL A 2 30.68 -1.99 24.13
CA VAL A 2 30.18 -2.36 22.80
C VAL A 2 30.49 -1.19 21.86
N SER A 3 31.12 -1.44 20.70
CA SER A 3 31.37 -0.38 19.71
C SER A 3 30.04 0.27 19.32
N SER A 4 30.00 1.59 19.12
CA SER A 4 28.74 2.30 18.82
C SER A 4 27.99 1.72 17.61
N THR A 5 28.69 1.05 16.68
CA THR A 5 28.13 0.43 15.45
C THR A 5 27.89 -1.08 15.55
N GLU A 6 28.27 -1.73 16.65
CA GLU A 6 28.17 -3.18 16.82
C GLU A 6 26.72 -3.73 16.69
N PRO A 7 25.66 -3.02 17.17
CA PRO A 7 24.29 -3.48 16.97
C PRO A 7 23.86 -3.56 15.50
N ARG A 8 24.21 -2.54 14.69
CA ARG A 8 23.92 -2.55 13.24
C ARG A 8 24.64 -3.69 12.54
N LEU A 9 25.94 -3.84 12.78
CA LEU A 9 26.74 -4.92 12.17
C LEU A 9 26.20 -6.30 12.52
N ARG A 10 25.69 -6.48 13.75
CA ARG A 10 25.02 -7.72 14.15
C ARG A 10 23.72 -7.95 13.39
N ALA A 11 22.92 -6.92 13.16
CA ALA A 11 21.68 -7.02 12.39
C ALA A 11 21.97 -7.35 10.92
N GLU A 12 22.92 -6.65 10.28
CA GLU A 12 23.35 -6.93 8.90
C GLU A 12 23.91 -8.35 8.76
N ARG A 13 24.71 -8.84 9.72
CA ARG A 13 25.18 -10.24 9.71
C ARG A 13 24.05 -11.26 9.82
N ARG A 14 22.94 -10.95 10.49
CA ARG A 14 21.77 -11.85 10.53
C ARG A 14 21.06 -11.91 9.19
N GLU A 15 21.06 -10.82 8.41
CA GLU A 15 20.47 -10.82 7.07
C GLU A 15 21.21 -11.79 6.12
N LEU A 16 22.48 -12.12 6.39
CA LEU A 16 23.22 -13.15 5.64
C LEU A 16 22.72 -14.58 5.88
N LEU A 17 21.88 -14.80 6.88
CA LEU A 17 21.20 -16.08 7.13
C LEU A 17 19.83 -16.17 6.43
N LEU A 18 19.36 -15.06 5.86
CA LEU A 18 18.15 -15.07 5.03
C LEU A 18 18.42 -15.79 3.71
N SER A 19 17.34 -16.13 3.01
CA SER A 19 17.40 -16.69 1.65
C SER A 19 18.41 -15.91 0.79
N PRO A 20 19.21 -16.58 -0.07
CA PRO A 20 20.09 -15.90 -1.01
C PRO A 20 19.35 -14.89 -1.90
N LEU A 21 18.05 -15.14 -2.16
CA LEU A 21 17.17 -14.27 -2.95
C LEU A 21 16.53 -13.13 -2.15
N ALA A 22 16.62 -13.16 -0.81
CA ALA A 22 16.11 -12.10 0.06
C ALA A 22 16.94 -10.82 -0.09
N ALA A 23 16.27 -9.67 -0.06
CA ALA A 23 16.94 -8.38 -0.10
C ALA A 23 17.72 -8.12 1.20
N LYS A 24 18.94 -7.58 1.07
CA LYS A 24 19.84 -7.32 2.20
C LYS A 24 20.19 -5.85 2.25
N ALA A 25 20.06 -5.23 3.42
CA ALA A 25 20.31 -3.81 3.60
C ALA A 25 21.78 -3.47 3.26
N GLN A 26 22.71 -4.36 3.61
CA GLN A 26 24.14 -4.20 3.30
C GLN A 26 24.45 -4.18 1.79
N PHE A 27 23.61 -4.83 0.98
CA PHE A 27 23.76 -4.92 -0.48
C PHE A 27 22.72 -4.08 -1.25
N SER A 28 22.09 -3.13 -0.57
CA SER A 28 21.11 -2.25 -1.20
C SER A 28 21.74 -1.32 -2.24
N ARG A 29 20.94 -0.90 -3.22
CA ARG A 29 21.28 0.17 -4.18
C ARG A 29 21.36 1.56 -3.52
N GLY A 30 20.97 1.68 -2.26
CA GLY A 30 21.13 2.90 -1.47
C GLY A 30 19.93 3.86 -1.55
N ARG A 31 20.13 5.04 -0.96
CA ARG A 31 19.20 6.17 -0.96
C ARG A 31 19.52 7.11 -2.11
N ALA A 32 18.55 7.88 -2.57
CA ALA A 32 18.76 8.90 -3.60
C ALA A 32 19.69 10.02 -3.12
N ARG A 33 19.58 10.39 -1.83
CA ARG A 33 20.51 11.32 -1.17
C ARG A 33 21.32 10.55 -0.14
N ALA A 34 22.65 10.67 -0.21
CA ALA A 34 23.54 10.04 0.75
C ALA A 34 23.29 10.59 2.16
N GLU A 35 23.27 9.70 3.14
CA GLU A 35 23.10 10.02 4.55
C GLU A 35 23.98 9.11 5.39
N GLU A 36 24.43 9.61 6.53
CA GLU A 36 25.19 8.80 7.49
C GLU A 36 24.38 7.56 7.93
N PRO A 37 25.01 6.37 7.94
CA PRO A 37 24.41 5.15 8.47
C PRO A 37 24.02 5.31 9.94
N CYS A 38 22.84 4.81 10.33
CA CYS A 38 22.48 4.74 11.74
C CYS A 38 23.39 3.72 12.46
N PRO A 39 23.94 4.03 13.64
CA PRO A 39 24.80 3.09 14.38
C PRO A 39 24.07 1.82 14.86
N ILE A 40 22.74 1.86 14.97
CA ILE A 40 21.94 0.79 15.60
C ILE A 40 21.05 0.06 14.58
N ARG A 41 20.33 0.80 13.75
CA ARG A 41 19.30 0.26 12.85
C ARG A 41 19.85 0.00 11.46
N THR A 42 19.38 -1.08 10.82
CA THR A 42 19.58 -1.30 9.37
C THR A 42 18.81 -0.24 8.58
N ASP A 43 19.13 -0.09 7.29
CA ASP A 43 18.47 0.94 6.50
C ASP A 43 16.99 0.66 6.20
N PHE A 44 16.57 -0.61 6.13
CA PHE A 44 15.15 -0.98 6.01
C PHE A 44 14.38 -0.71 7.31
N GLN A 45 14.99 -0.94 8.48
CA GLN A 45 14.40 -0.53 9.76
C GLN A 45 14.21 1.00 9.83
N ARG A 46 15.19 1.77 9.34
CA ARG A 46 15.05 3.23 9.27
C ARG A 46 13.92 3.65 8.33
N ASP A 47 13.74 2.96 7.20
CA ASP A 47 12.66 3.25 6.26
C ASP A 47 11.30 3.06 6.92
N ARG A 48 11.08 1.89 7.54
CA ARG A 48 9.87 1.61 8.32
C ARG A 48 9.58 2.72 9.32
N ASP A 49 10.58 3.11 10.10
CA ASP A 49 10.41 4.11 11.15
C ASP A 49 10.10 5.50 10.56
N ARG A 50 10.69 5.88 9.41
CA ARG A 50 10.35 7.13 8.69
C ARG A 50 8.91 7.13 8.21
N ILE A 51 8.44 6.00 7.67
CA ILE A 51 7.07 5.83 7.16
C ILE A 51 6.07 5.98 8.30
N VAL A 52 6.24 5.24 9.41
CA VAL A 52 5.33 5.28 10.56
C VAL A 52 5.20 6.68 11.17
N HIS A 53 6.27 7.47 11.15
CA HIS A 53 6.28 8.83 11.69
C HIS A 53 5.86 9.92 10.69
N SER A 54 5.54 9.56 9.45
CA SER A 54 5.12 10.51 8.40
C SER A 54 3.73 11.10 8.68
N LYS A 55 3.45 12.30 8.13
CA LYS A 55 2.11 12.90 8.23
C LYS A 55 1.11 12.05 7.45
N ALA A 56 1.47 11.56 6.26
CA ALA A 56 0.65 10.71 5.41
C ALA A 56 0.22 9.42 6.11
N PHE A 57 1.11 8.71 6.80
CA PHE A 57 0.75 7.48 7.52
C PHE A 57 -0.27 7.74 8.62
N ARG A 58 -0.11 8.84 9.39
CA ARG A 58 -1.09 9.24 10.41
C ARG A 58 -2.46 9.56 9.82
N ARG A 59 -2.52 10.11 8.61
CA ARG A 59 -3.77 10.44 7.92
C ARG A 59 -4.56 9.19 7.52
N LEU A 60 -3.92 8.03 7.34
CA LEU A 60 -4.61 6.76 7.01
C LEU A 60 -5.70 6.38 8.02
N LYS A 61 -5.54 6.80 9.29
CA LYS A 61 -6.57 6.62 10.34
C LYS A 61 -7.92 7.28 9.97
N HIS A 62 -7.85 8.36 9.19
CA HIS A 62 -8.99 9.20 8.84
C HIS A 62 -9.34 9.14 7.35
N LYS A 63 -8.94 8.04 6.69
CA LYS A 63 -9.33 7.71 5.31
C LYS A 63 -10.07 6.38 5.30
N THR A 64 -11.20 6.36 4.61
CA THR A 64 -12.00 5.17 4.41
C THR A 64 -11.32 4.20 3.43
N GLN A 65 -11.55 2.92 3.67
CA GLN A 65 -11.13 1.86 2.76
C GLN A 65 -12.16 1.69 1.63
N VAL A 66 -13.34 1.12 1.96
CA VAL A 66 -14.42 0.83 1.00
C VAL A 66 -15.66 1.69 1.22
N PHE A 67 -16.17 1.76 2.44
CA PHE A 67 -17.40 2.50 2.74
C PHE A 67 -17.10 3.97 2.99
N ILE A 68 -17.81 4.88 2.31
CA ILE A 68 -17.66 6.32 2.49
C ILE A 68 -18.25 6.72 3.86
N ALA A 69 -17.39 7.20 4.76
CA ALA A 69 -17.73 7.77 6.07
C ALA A 69 -18.83 7.00 6.84
N PRO A 70 -18.68 5.68 7.08
CA PRO A 70 -19.73 4.90 7.72
C PRO A 70 -19.94 5.35 9.17
N LEU A 71 -21.21 5.38 9.59
CA LEU A 71 -21.61 5.64 10.97
C LEU A 71 -21.33 4.38 11.82
N GLY A 72 -20.06 4.12 12.16
CA GLY A 72 -19.66 3.03 13.03
C GLY A 72 -18.15 2.93 13.22
N ASP A 73 -17.72 2.69 14.46
CA ASP A 73 -16.28 2.67 14.83
C ASP A 73 -15.54 1.40 14.38
N HIS A 74 -16.26 0.40 13.88
CA HIS A 74 -15.72 -0.93 13.58
C HIS A 74 -15.51 -1.21 12.08
N TYR A 75 -15.71 -0.21 11.22
CA TYR A 75 -15.38 -0.32 9.79
C TYR A 75 -13.88 -0.13 9.57
N VAL A 76 -13.34 -0.84 8.58
CA VAL A 76 -11.92 -0.77 8.28
C VAL A 76 -11.55 0.59 7.68
N THR A 77 -10.61 1.24 8.36
CA THR A 77 -9.87 2.39 7.85
C THR A 77 -8.67 1.91 7.02
N ARG A 78 -8.07 2.79 6.22
CA ARG A 78 -6.82 2.46 5.52
C ARG A 78 -5.70 2.06 6.47
N LEU A 79 -5.65 2.65 7.65
CA LEU A 79 -4.64 2.31 8.66
C LEU A 79 -4.80 0.86 9.15
N THR A 80 -6.02 0.43 9.45
CA THR A 80 -6.29 -0.94 9.90
C THR A 80 -6.01 -1.96 8.80
N HIS A 81 -6.38 -1.68 7.55
CA HIS A 81 -5.98 -2.48 6.38
C HIS A 81 -4.46 -2.61 6.29
N THR A 82 -3.75 -1.48 6.35
CA THR A 82 -2.29 -1.42 6.24
C THR A 82 -1.59 -2.22 7.34
N ILE A 83 -2.11 -2.19 8.58
CA ILE A 83 -1.58 -2.96 9.70
C ILE A 83 -1.80 -4.46 9.48
N GLU A 84 -3.00 -4.87 9.05
CA GLU A 84 -3.32 -6.27 8.77
C GLU A 84 -2.47 -6.83 7.61
N LEU A 85 -2.34 -6.08 6.53
CA LEU A 85 -1.46 -6.39 5.40
C LEU A 85 -0.03 -6.57 5.88
N ALA A 86 0.50 -5.64 6.69
CA ALA A 86 1.86 -5.76 7.23
C ALA A 86 2.04 -7.02 8.07
N GLN A 87 1.04 -7.40 8.88
CA GLN A 87 1.08 -8.65 9.64
C GLN A 87 1.12 -9.89 8.73
N ILE A 88 0.22 -9.97 7.74
CA ILE A 88 0.17 -11.09 6.78
C ILE A 88 1.48 -11.19 5.99
N ALA A 89 1.95 -10.07 5.45
CA ALA A 89 3.16 -10.00 4.65
C ALA A 89 4.40 -10.46 5.46
N ARG A 90 4.52 -10.04 6.72
CA ARG A 90 5.62 -10.47 7.61
C ARG A 90 5.57 -11.96 7.93
N VAL A 91 4.39 -12.54 8.10
CA VAL A 91 4.26 -13.99 8.33
C VAL A 91 4.74 -14.77 7.10
N ILE A 92 4.33 -14.35 5.90
CA ILE A 92 4.78 -14.96 4.65
C ILE A 92 6.29 -14.78 4.46
N ALA A 93 6.82 -13.57 4.67
CA ALA A 93 8.25 -13.28 4.55
C ALA A 93 9.07 -14.14 5.51
N ARG A 94 8.65 -14.25 6.78
CA ARG A 94 9.30 -15.13 7.76
C ARG A 94 9.24 -16.60 7.35
N GLY A 95 8.10 -17.06 6.85
CA GLY A 95 7.93 -18.44 6.36
C GLY A 95 8.81 -18.77 5.15
N LEU A 96 9.15 -17.78 4.32
CA LEU A 96 10.01 -17.92 3.15
C LEU A 96 11.47 -17.50 3.41
N ASN A 97 11.84 -17.22 4.67
CA ASN A 97 13.15 -16.73 5.07
C ASN A 97 13.60 -15.45 4.32
N LEU A 98 12.69 -14.48 4.18
CA LEU A 98 12.91 -13.19 3.52
C LEU A 98 13.11 -12.04 4.52
N ASN A 99 13.43 -10.84 4.04
CA ASN A 99 13.66 -9.69 4.90
C ASN A 99 12.35 -9.10 5.45
N GLU A 100 12.06 -9.35 6.73
CA GLU A 100 10.85 -8.85 7.40
C GLU A 100 10.82 -7.31 7.47
N ASP A 101 11.95 -6.65 7.71
CA ASP A 101 11.99 -5.19 7.88
C ASP A 101 11.69 -4.46 6.57
N LEU A 102 12.21 -4.96 5.43
CA LEU A 102 11.86 -4.45 4.10
C LEU A 102 10.39 -4.72 3.78
N THR A 103 9.91 -5.95 4.03
CA THR A 103 8.51 -6.33 3.78
C THR A 103 7.56 -5.43 4.57
N GLU A 104 7.84 -5.20 5.85
CA GLU A 104 7.05 -4.30 6.69
C GLU A 104 7.11 -2.84 6.19
N ALA A 105 8.27 -2.34 5.79
CA ALA A 105 8.39 -0.98 5.25
C ALA A 105 7.55 -0.80 3.97
N ILE A 106 7.61 -1.74 3.02
CA ILE A 106 6.81 -1.70 1.79
C ILE A 106 5.31 -1.74 2.13
N ALA A 107 4.90 -2.70 2.97
CA ALA A 107 3.53 -2.87 3.43
C ALA A 107 2.96 -1.58 4.04
N LEU A 108 3.71 -0.90 4.91
CA LEU A 108 3.25 0.33 5.56
C LEU A 108 3.20 1.55 4.62
N ALA A 109 3.92 1.51 3.50
CA ALA A 109 4.03 2.64 2.56
C ALA A 109 3.11 2.54 1.34
N HIS A 110 2.56 1.35 1.03
CA HIS A 110 1.86 1.09 -0.23
C HIS A 110 0.66 2.04 -0.47
N ASP A 111 0.01 2.47 0.61
CA ASP A 111 -1.28 3.16 0.58
C ASP A 111 -1.22 4.65 0.94
N LEU A 112 -0.02 5.21 1.12
CA LEU A 112 0.17 6.59 1.61
C LEU A 112 -0.46 7.67 0.70
N GLY A 113 -0.60 7.38 -0.60
CA GLY A 113 -1.07 8.27 -1.64
C GLY A 113 -2.56 8.17 -1.96
N HIS A 114 -3.31 7.31 -1.27
CA HIS A 114 -4.74 7.21 -1.51
C HIS A 114 -5.46 8.52 -1.19
N PRO A 115 -6.35 9.03 -2.06
CA PRO A 115 -7.09 10.25 -1.81
C PRO A 115 -8.21 10.02 -0.77
N PRO A 116 -8.88 11.10 -0.33
CA PRO A 116 -10.13 10.98 0.43
C PRO A 116 -11.14 10.06 -0.27
N PHE A 117 -11.98 9.36 0.50
CA PHE A 117 -13.06 8.48 0.01
C PHE A 117 -12.60 7.23 -0.74
N GLY A 118 -11.35 6.79 -0.51
CA GLY A 118 -10.82 5.54 -1.02
C GLY A 118 -10.86 5.42 -2.55
N HIS A 119 -11.31 4.28 -3.07
CA HIS A 119 -11.35 4.03 -4.52
C HIS A 119 -12.27 4.99 -5.28
N ALA A 120 -13.34 5.48 -4.64
CA ALA A 120 -14.21 6.48 -5.23
C ALA A 120 -13.45 7.79 -5.48
N GLY A 121 -12.62 8.20 -4.52
CA GLY A 121 -11.77 9.37 -4.67
C GLY A 121 -10.69 9.20 -5.74
N GLU A 122 -10.11 8.00 -5.84
CA GLU A 122 -9.14 7.69 -6.89
C GLU A 122 -9.78 7.77 -8.29
N ASP A 123 -10.91 7.08 -8.50
CA ASP A 123 -11.64 7.10 -9.77
C ASP A 123 -12.14 8.51 -10.12
N ALA A 124 -12.48 9.33 -9.13
CA ALA A 124 -12.82 10.73 -9.33
C ALA A 124 -11.61 11.55 -9.81
N LEU A 125 -10.49 11.50 -9.07
CA LEU A 125 -9.29 12.23 -9.42
C LEU A 125 -8.70 11.76 -10.75
N ASP A 126 -8.81 10.48 -11.11
CA ASP A 126 -8.31 9.95 -12.39
C ASP A 126 -9.03 10.59 -13.59
N LYS A 127 -10.33 10.87 -13.44
CA LYS A 127 -11.13 11.57 -14.47
C LYS A 127 -10.84 13.07 -14.54
N ILE A 128 -10.43 13.67 -13.43
CA ILE A 128 -10.22 15.12 -13.32
C ILE A 128 -8.78 15.51 -13.69
N ALA A 129 -7.81 14.68 -13.33
CA ALA A 129 -6.38 14.94 -13.48
C ALA A 129 -5.92 14.90 -14.94
N PRO A 130 -5.22 15.94 -15.44
CA PRO A 130 -4.51 15.85 -16.70
C PRO A 130 -3.45 14.73 -16.65
N GLY A 131 -3.63 13.68 -17.46
CA GLY A 131 -2.76 12.50 -17.47
C GLY A 131 -3.12 11.42 -16.44
N GLY A 132 -4.28 11.53 -15.79
CA GLY A 132 -4.78 10.54 -14.84
C GLY A 132 -4.19 10.64 -13.43
N PHE A 133 -4.74 9.85 -12.53
CA PHE A 133 -4.36 9.78 -11.12
C PHE A 133 -4.39 8.32 -10.64
N ARG A 134 -3.32 7.92 -9.94
CA ARG A 134 -3.22 6.60 -9.33
C ARG A 134 -2.59 6.71 -7.95
N HIS A 135 -3.20 6.05 -6.96
CA HIS A 135 -2.76 6.13 -5.57
C HIS A 135 -1.34 5.58 -5.36
N ASN A 136 -0.95 4.55 -6.11
CA ASN A 136 0.35 3.89 -5.98
C ASN A 136 1.49 4.81 -6.46
N HIS A 137 1.28 5.56 -7.54
CA HIS A 137 2.20 6.61 -7.99
C HIS A 137 2.22 7.78 -7.01
N GLN A 138 1.05 8.15 -6.50
CA GLN A 138 0.96 9.19 -5.48
C GLN A 138 1.68 8.78 -4.18
N SER A 139 1.67 7.49 -3.82
CA SER A 139 2.37 6.97 -2.63
C SER A 139 3.88 7.11 -2.79
N LEU A 140 4.42 6.77 -3.97
CA LEU A 140 5.83 7.02 -4.27
C LEU A 140 6.15 8.52 -4.21
N ARG A 141 5.28 9.35 -4.77
CA ARG A 141 5.43 10.81 -4.74
C ARG A 141 5.42 11.37 -3.33
N VAL A 142 4.58 10.84 -2.44
CA VAL A 142 4.53 11.20 -1.02
C VAL A 142 5.88 10.96 -0.35
N VAL A 143 6.46 9.79 -0.55
CA VAL A 143 7.74 9.42 0.08
C VAL A 143 8.95 10.08 -0.58
N ASP A 144 8.84 10.51 -1.84
CA ASP A 144 9.96 11.13 -2.56
C ASP A 144 9.98 12.66 -2.47
N LEU A 145 8.80 13.29 -2.50
CA LEU A 145 8.67 14.72 -2.79
C LEU A 145 7.77 15.49 -1.82
N LEU A 146 6.78 14.87 -1.17
CA LEU A 146 5.77 15.64 -0.43
C LEU A 146 6.00 15.67 1.08
N GLU A 147 6.42 14.56 1.67
CA GLU A 147 6.71 14.51 3.11
C GLU A 147 7.90 15.40 3.49
N LYS A 148 8.04 15.68 4.80
CA LYS A 148 9.13 16.53 5.34
C LYS A 148 9.24 17.88 4.63
N ASP A 149 8.09 18.54 4.48
CA ASP A 149 7.96 19.90 3.94
C ASP A 149 8.59 20.03 2.55
N GLY A 150 8.34 19.03 1.68
CA GLY A 150 8.81 19.02 0.30
C GLY A 150 10.13 18.27 0.06
N GLN A 151 10.73 17.66 1.08
CA GLN A 151 12.01 16.96 0.95
C GLN A 151 11.86 15.46 0.66
N GLY A 152 10.70 14.87 0.97
CA GLY A 152 10.49 13.43 1.00
C GLY A 152 11.15 12.74 2.20
N LEU A 153 10.93 11.44 2.31
CA LEU A 153 11.47 10.56 3.34
C LEU A 153 12.85 9.98 3.00
N ASN A 154 13.32 10.13 1.74
CA ASN A 154 14.60 9.58 1.26
C ASN A 154 14.76 8.08 1.57
N LEU A 155 13.74 7.28 1.24
CA LEU A 155 13.74 5.84 1.48
C LEU A 155 14.76 5.10 0.58
N MET A 156 15.10 3.88 0.96
CA MET A 156 15.94 2.98 0.17
C MET A 156 15.28 2.64 -1.17
N TRP A 157 16.12 2.39 -2.18
CA TRP A 157 15.64 2.09 -3.52
C TRP A 157 14.67 0.90 -3.56
N GLU A 158 14.95 -0.17 -2.81
CA GLU A 158 14.10 -1.37 -2.76
C GLU A 158 12.70 -1.06 -2.23
N THR A 159 12.62 -0.27 -1.16
CA THR A 159 11.33 0.18 -0.60
C THR A 159 10.56 0.98 -1.65
N ARG A 160 11.22 1.95 -2.30
CA ARG A 160 10.60 2.86 -3.27
C ARG A 160 10.12 2.14 -4.53
N GLU A 161 10.92 1.23 -5.05
CA GLU A 161 10.60 0.48 -6.28
C GLU A 161 9.37 -0.40 -6.10
N SER A 162 9.18 -0.96 -4.91
CA SER A 162 8.08 -1.87 -4.63
C SER A 162 6.76 -1.16 -4.32
N ILE A 163 6.79 0.10 -3.86
CA ILE A 163 5.58 0.91 -3.59
C ILE A 163 4.65 1.01 -4.81
N PRO A 164 5.05 1.42 -6.02
CA PRO A 164 4.11 1.51 -7.14
C PRO A 164 3.68 0.13 -7.67
N LYS A 165 4.49 -0.92 -7.47
CA LYS A 165 4.32 -2.23 -8.11
C LYS A 165 3.38 -3.20 -7.38
N HIS A 166 2.87 -2.82 -6.20
CA HIS A 166 1.86 -3.61 -5.49
C HIS A 166 0.50 -3.60 -6.20
N SER A 167 0.19 -2.52 -6.93
CA SER A 167 -1.12 -2.32 -7.55
C SER A 167 -1.41 -3.35 -8.66
N LYS A 168 -2.70 -3.67 -8.84
CA LYS A 168 -3.19 -4.71 -9.75
C LYS A 168 -4.13 -4.12 -10.79
N PRO A 169 -4.13 -4.63 -12.04
CA PRO A 169 -5.23 -4.39 -12.95
C PRO A 169 -6.49 -5.10 -12.44
N ARG A 170 -7.68 -4.54 -12.74
CA ARG A 170 -8.99 -5.05 -12.28
C ARG A 170 -9.27 -6.53 -12.61
N GLU A 171 -8.52 -7.13 -13.54
CA GLU A 171 -8.83 -8.43 -14.16
C GLU A 171 -8.18 -9.66 -13.49
N SER A 172 -7.14 -9.54 -12.64
CA SER A 172 -6.49 -10.73 -12.02
C SER A 172 -5.72 -10.41 -10.75
N VAL A 173 -5.80 -11.27 -9.72
CA VAL A 173 -5.05 -11.14 -8.46
C VAL A 173 -3.55 -11.23 -8.70
N THR A 174 -3.16 -11.95 -9.75
CA THR A 174 -1.78 -12.11 -10.23
C THR A 174 -1.46 -11.21 -11.43
N GLY A 175 -2.33 -10.26 -11.78
CA GLY A 175 -2.14 -9.39 -12.94
C GLY A 175 -0.86 -8.55 -12.85
N THR A 176 -0.12 -8.48 -13.96
CA THR A 176 1.16 -7.77 -14.10
C THR A 176 1.00 -6.28 -14.41
N GLY A 177 -0.19 -5.72 -14.24
CA GLY A 177 -0.59 -4.43 -14.84
C GLY A 177 0.30 -3.20 -14.58
N TRP A 178 1.15 -3.22 -13.55
CA TRP A 178 2.09 -2.13 -13.23
C TRP A 178 3.54 -2.60 -13.03
N GLY A 179 3.85 -3.79 -13.54
CA GLY A 179 5.14 -4.47 -13.39
C GLY A 179 5.20 -5.43 -12.20
N ILE A 180 6.33 -6.12 -12.09
CA ILE A 180 6.65 -7.02 -10.99
C ILE A 180 7.76 -6.37 -10.16
N ALA A 181 7.61 -6.40 -8.83
CA ALA A 181 8.66 -5.95 -7.93
C ALA A 181 9.88 -6.87 -8.06
N SER A 182 11.06 -6.27 -8.15
CA SER A 182 12.29 -7.05 -8.32
C SER A 182 12.75 -7.74 -7.04
N THR A 183 12.23 -7.30 -5.89
CA THR A 183 12.38 -7.99 -4.61
C THR A 183 11.25 -9.00 -4.40
N LEU A 184 11.56 -10.11 -3.72
CA LEU A 184 10.55 -11.06 -3.31
C LEU A 184 9.67 -10.49 -2.21
N GLU A 185 10.22 -9.64 -1.35
CA GLU A 185 9.50 -8.87 -0.33
C GLU A 185 8.41 -7.99 -0.94
N GLY A 186 8.70 -7.32 -2.07
CA GLY A 186 7.69 -6.55 -2.82
C GLY A 186 6.60 -7.44 -3.44
N GLN A 187 6.96 -8.63 -3.94
CA GLN A 187 5.97 -9.61 -4.42
C GLN A 187 5.09 -10.16 -3.29
N VAL A 188 5.68 -10.41 -2.10
CA VAL A 188 4.95 -10.78 -0.89
C VAL A 188 3.94 -9.69 -0.51
N CYS A 189 4.33 -8.42 -0.53
CA CYS A 189 3.40 -7.34 -0.23
C CYS A 189 2.22 -7.30 -1.21
N LYS A 190 2.49 -7.50 -2.52
CA LYS A 190 1.44 -7.55 -3.55
C LYS A 190 0.43 -8.67 -3.32
N ILE A 191 0.88 -9.86 -2.95
CA ILE A 191 -0.03 -10.99 -2.72
C ILE A 191 -0.77 -10.84 -1.38
N ALA A 192 -0.08 -10.39 -0.34
CA ALA A 192 -0.63 -10.12 0.98
C ALA A 192 -1.72 -9.04 0.93
N ASP A 193 -1.58 -8.03 0.08
CA ASP A 193 -2.59 -6.99 -0.13
C ASP A 193 -3.93 -7.57 -0.60
N ALA A 194 -3.93 -8.52 -1.56
CA ALA A 194 -5.17 -9.20 -1.96
C ALA A 194 -5.77 -10.02 -0.82
N VAL A 195 -4.93 -10.68 -0.02
CA VAL A 195 -5.40 -11.48 1.11
C VAL A 195 -6.07 -10.58 2.14
N ALA A 196 -5.42 -9.47 2.52
CA ALA A 196 -5.98 -8.50 3.45
C ALA A 196 -7.29 -7.93 2.91
N TYR A 197 -7.24 -7.31 1.72
CA TYR A 197 -8.38 -6.73 0.99
C TYR A 197 -9.61 -7.61 0.99
N LEU A 198 -9.48 -8.82 0.45
CA LEU A 198 -10.61 -9.72 0.30
C LEU A 198 -11.26 -10.07 1.64
N ASN A 199 -10.45 -10.25 2.68
CA ASN A 199 -10.94 -10.74 3.96
C ASN A 199 -11.66 -9.68 4.77
N HIS A 200 -11.13 -8.46 4.86
CA HIS A 200 -11.82 -7.40 5.59
C HIS A 200 -13.02 -6.85 4.84
N ASP A 201 -13.00 -6.79 3.51
CA ASP A 201 -14.15 -6.32 2.74
C ASP A 201 -15.36 -7.26 2.87
N ILE A 202 -15.13 -8.58 2.94
CA ILE A 202 -16.18 -9.53 3.29
C ILE A 202 -16.73 -9.22 4.69
N GLY A 203 -15.84 -8.96 5.66
CA GLY A 203 -16.23 -8.63 7.03
C GLY A 203 -17.06 -7.36 7.12
N ASP A 204 -16.66 -6.30 6.42
CA ASP A 204 -17.35 -5.02 6.41
C ASP A 204 -18.67 -5.09 5.63
N ALA A 205 -18.73 -5.82 4.52
CA ALA A 205 -19.97 -6.03 3.78
C ALA A 205 -21.01 -6.82 4.60
N VAL A 206 -20.57 -7.82 5.37
CA VAL A 206 -21.45 -8.54 6.31
C VAL A 206 -21.90 -7.62 7.45
N ARG A 207 -20.99 -6.81 8.00
CA ARG A 207 -21.30 -5.85 9.07
C ARG A 207 -22.29 -4.76 8.62
N ALA A 208 -22.17 -4.30 7.38
CA ALA A 208 -23.07 -3.34 6.75
C ALA A 208 -24.44 -3.95 6.39
N GLY A 209 -24.62 -5.27 6.53
CA GLY A 209 -25.84 -5.96 6.13
C GLY A 209 -26.05 -6.07 4.62
N ILE A 210 -25.03 -5.75 3.82
CA ILE A 210 -25.05 -5.87 2.36
C ILE A 210 -25.00 -7.34 1.95
N LEU A 211 -24.24 -8.14 2.72
CA LEU A 211 -24.10 -9.58 2.51
C LEU A 211 -24.42 -10.35 3.80
N ARG A 212 -24.85 -11.59 3.64
CA ARG A 212 -24.84 -12.60 4.70
C ARG A 212 -23.69 -13.56 4.47
N GLU A 213 -23.16 -14.16 5.53
CA GLU A 213 -22.11 -15.19 5.37
C GLU A 213 -22.55 -16.37 4.49
N SER A 214 -23.86 -16.65 4.46
CA SER A 214 -24.47 -17.67 3.60
C SER A 214 -24.43 -17.34 2.11
N ASP A 215 -24.23 -16.07 1.75
CA ASP A 215 -24.27 -15.61 0.36
C ASP A 215 -22.93 -15.87 -0.35
N LEU A 216 -21.86 -16.12 0.42
CA LEU A 216 -20.52 -16.37 -0.11
C LEU A 216 -20.49 -17.68 -0.93
N PRO A 217 -19.83 -17.70 -2.10
CA PRO A 217 -19.79 -18.88 -2.96
C PRO A 217 -19.21 -20.11 -2.24
N SER A 218 -19.99 -21.19 -2.15
CA SER A 218 -19.56 -22.42 -1.45
C SER A 218 -18.27 -22.98 -2.02
N VAL A 219 -18.11 -22.94 -3.35
CA VAL A 219 -16.89 -23.40 -4.05
C VAL A 219 -15.61 -22.70 -3.56
N ALA A 220 -15.69 -21.41 -3.22
CA ALA A 220 -14.53 -20.68 -2.68
C ALA A 220 -14.36 -20.96 -1.19
N ILE A 221 -15.47 -21.00 -0.45
CA ILE A 221 -15.49 -21.20 1.00
C ILE A 221 -15.03 -22.62 1.40
N ASP A 222 -15.29 -23.63 0.59
CA ASP A 222 -14.85 -25.01 0.82
C ASP A 222 -13.33 -25.15 0.66
N VAL A 223 -12.70 -24.27 -0.12
CA VAL A 223 -11.24 -24.22 -0.30
C VAL A 223 -10.59 -23.32 0.75
N LEU A 224 -11.09 -22.10 0.91
CA LEU A 224 -10.45 -21.06 1.72
C LEU A 224 -10.86 -21.12 3.20
N GLY A 225 -12.08 -21.57 3.50
CA GLY A 225 -12.66 -21.59 4.83
C GLY A 225 -13.73 -20.51 5.04
N ARG A 226 -14.60 -20.75 6.03
CA ARG A 226 -15.75 -19.88 6.35
C ARG A 226 -15.39 -18.65 7.17
N ARG A 227 -14.53 -18.83 8.18
CA ARG A 227 -14.16 -17.76 9.10
C ARG A 227 -13.01 -16.93 8.54
N HIS A 228 -12.98 -15.65 8.86
CA HIS A 228 -11.88 -14.74 8.53
C HIS A 228 -10.50 -15.35 8.80
N SER A 229 -10.27 -15.83 10.03
CA SER A 229 -9.00 -16.44 10.43
C SER A 229 -8.65 -17.71 9.63
N ALA A 230 -9.64 -18.51 9.25
CA ALA A 230 -9.43 -19.74 8.48
C ALA A 230 -9.02 -19.41 7.03
N ARG A 231 -9.63 -18.39 6.42
CA ARG A 231 -9.24 -17.91 5.08
C ARG A 231 -7.83 -17.38 5.07
N VAL A 232 -7.49 -16.51 6.02
CA VAL A 232 -6.12 -15.96 6.13
C VAL A 232 -5.10 -17.08 6.36
N ASP A 233 -5.35 -18.02 7.29
CA ASP A 233 -4.45 -19.15 7.55
C ASP A 233 -4.25 -20.03 6.31
N THR A 234 -5.34 -20.38 5.61
CA THR A 234 -5.27 -21.19 4.38
C THR A 234 -4.46 -20.51 3.29
N LEU A 235 -4.73 -19.21 3.05
CA LEU A 235 -4.03 -18.43 2.05
C LEU A 235 -2.54 -18.29 2.36
N VAL A 236 -2.19 -17.95 3.61
CA VAL A 236 -0.80 -17.80 4.03
C VAL A 236 -0.04 -19.12 3.90
N ARG A 237 -0.62 -20.24 4.36
CA ARG A 237 0.00 -21.56 4.24
C ARG A 237 0.23 -21.97 2.79
N ASP A 238 -0.77 -21.75 1.94
CA ASP A 238 -0.67 -22.08 0.51
C ASP A 238 0.41 -21.26 -0.18
N ILE A 239 0.47 -19.95 0.07
CA ILE A 239 1.48 -19.06 -0.51
C ILE A 239 2.90 -19.51 -0.12
N ILE A 240 3.10 -19.84 1.16
CA ILE A 240 4.39 -20.33 1.66
C ILE A 240 4.75 -21.66 0.99
N ALA A 241 3.82 -22.62 0.94
CA ALA A 241 4.06 -23.94 0.34
C ALA A 241 4.33 -23.85 -1.17
N ALA A 242 3.54 -23.07 -1.91
CA ALA A 242 3.68 -22.88 -3.36
C ALA A 242 4.95 -22.11 -3.76
N SER A 243 5.51 -21.34 -2.82
CA SER A 243 6.70 -20.51 -3.02
C SER A 243 7.93 -21.05 -2.27
N TRP A 244 7.87 -22.25 -1.69
CA TRP A 244 8.89 -22.79 -0.79
C TRP A 244 10.29 -22.89 -1.42
N THR A 245 10.36 -23.04 -2.75
CA THR A 245 11.61 -23.07 -3.51
C THR A 245 12.47 -21.81 -3.32
N VAL A 246 11.86 -20.69 -2.94
CA VAL A 246 12.55 -19.42 -2.62
C VAL A 246 13.39 -19.53 -1.35
N CYS A 247 12.97 -20.35 -0.39
CA CYS A 247 13.64 -20.47 0.90
C CYS A 247 15.10 -20.91 0.75
N ARG A 248 15.43 -21.62 -0.35
CA ARG A 248 16.73 -22.24 -0.70
C ARG A 248 17.50 -22.71 0.54
N SER A 249 17.34 -24.00 0.82
CA SER A 249 17.75 -24.75 2.03
C SER A 249 18.99 -24.25 2.77
N ASP A 250 18.90 -24.29 4.10
CA ASP A 250 19.97 -24.08 5.09
C ASP A 250 21.24 -24.94 4.86
N GLU A 251 21.20 -25.92 3.96
CA GLU A 251 22.27 -26.88 3.68
C GLU A 251 23.24 -26.45 2.56
N GLU A 252 22.84 -25.53 1.68
CA GLU A 252 23.79 -24.90 0.75
C GLU A 252 24.39 -23.67 1.43
N CYS A 253 25.58 -23.84 2.00
CA CYS A 253 26.41 -22.73 2.49
C CYS A 253 26.82 -21.86 1.30
N ILE A 254 25.89 -21.06 0.79
CA ILE A 254 26.14 -20.09 -0.25
C ILE A 254 26.91 -18.98 0.44
N ASP A 255 28.18 -18.84 0.06
CA ASP A 255 28.98 -17.69 0.42
C ASP A 255 28.27 -16.42 -0.07
N GLN A 256 27.58 -15.73 0.85
CA GLN A 256 26.76 -14.55 0.57
C GLN A 256 27.65 -13.31 0.39
N THR A 257 28.60 -13.42 -0.54
CA THR A 257 29.43 -12.29 -0.99
C THR A 257 28.61 -11.34 -1.85
N ARG A 258 29.04 -10.08 -1.87
CA ARG A 258 28.43 -9.05 -2.72
C ARG A 258 28.32 -9.47 -4.19
N PRO A 259 29.37 -10.02 -4.86
CA PRO A 259 29.26 -10.41 -6.27
C PRO A 259 28.26 -11.56 -6.52
N ALA A 260 28.20 -12.55 -5.61
CA ALA A 260 27.24 -13.65 -5.71
C ALA A 260 25.80 -13.15 -5.57
N TYR A 261 25.55 -12.27 -4.60
CA TYR A 261 24.25 -11.64 -4.42
C TYR A 261 23.85 -10.75 -5.61
N GLU A 262 24.77 -9.92 -6.12
CA GLU A 262 24.52 -9.05 -7.27
C GLU A 262 24.15 -9.85 -8.53
N SER A 263 24.77 -11.02 -8.73
CA SER A 263 24.44 -11.93 -9.83
C SER A 263 23.01 -12.49 -9.69
N LEU A 264 22.66 -13.02 -8.51
CA LEU A 264 21.29 -13.49 -8.22
C LEU A 264 20.26 -12.36 -8.34
N ARG A 265 20.62 -11.15 -7.93
CA ARG A 265 19.74 -9.99 -8.02
C ARG A 265 19.48 -9.59 -9.47
N ALA A 266 20.50 -9.62 -10.33
CA ALA A 266 20.34 -9.37 -11.77
C ALA A 266 19.40 -10.40 -12.41
N GLU A 267 19.46 -11.67 -12.01
CA GLU A 267 18.49 -12.69 -12.46
C GLU A 267 17.06 -12.37 -12.01
N MET A 268 16.87 -11.89 -10.77
CA MET A 268 15.56 -11.49 -10.26
C MET A 268 15.01 -10.24 -10.95
N ASP A 269 15.88 -9.26 -11.24
CA ASP A 269 15.50 -8.07 -12.01
C ASP A 269 15.04 -8.47 -13.43
N CYS A 270 15.80 -9.32 -14.12
CA CYS A 270 15.42 -9.86 -15.44
C CYS A 270 14.13 -10.69 -15.39
N ALA A 271 13.93 -11.51 -14.36
CA ALA A 271 12.69 -12.25 -14.15
C ALA A 271 11.49 -11.31 -13.96
N ALA A 272 11.64 -10.23 -13.18
CA ALA A 272 10.60 -9.25 -12.96
C ALA A 272 10.27 -8.46 -14.26
N GLU A 273 11.28 -8.06 -15.02
CA GLU A 273 11.12 -7.38 -16.32
C GLU A 273 10.44 -8.26 -17.37
N SER A 274 10.72 -9.56 -17.38
CA SER A 274 10.07 -10.54 -18.26
C SER A 274 8.66 -10.96 -17.81
N GLY A 275 8.14 -10.41 -16.71
CA GLY A 275 6.80 -10.73 -16.23
C GLY A 275 6.71 -12.05 -15.44
N ARG A 276 7.84 -12.63 -15.01
CA ARG A 276 7.86 -13.86 -14.21
C ARG A 276 7.61 -13.56 -12.74
N VAL A 277 6.48 -14.05 -12.22
CA VAL A 277 6.13 -13.99 -10.79
C VAL A 277 6.72 -15.21 -10.06
N THR A 278 7.39 -14.98 -8.93
CA THR A 278 7.99 -16.04 -8.11
C THR A 278 7.12 -16.40 -6.91
N VAL A 279 6.61 -15.41 -6.19
CA VAL A 279 5.71 -15.62 -5.03
C VAL A 279 4.28 -15.79 -5.52
N ARG A 280 3.67 -16.95 -5.25
CA ARG A 280 2.39 -17.36 -5.86
C ARG A 280 1.53 -18.21 -4.93
N MET A 281 0.27 -18.40 -5.33
CA MET A 281 -0.63 -19.42 -4.78
C MET A 281 -0.60 -20.67 -5.66
N THR A 282 -1.08 -21.80 -5.14
CA THR A 282 -1.47 -22.92 -6.00
C THR A 282 -2.65 -22.53 -6.88
N GLU A 283 -2.80 -23.20 -8.03
CA GLU A 283 -3.92 -22.97 -8.96
C GLU A 283 -5.27 -23.13 -8.26
N ARG A 284 -5.45 -24.19 -7.48
CA ARG A 284 -6.68 -24.44 -6.71
C ARG A 284 -7.06 -23.27 -5.79
N VAL A 285 -6.08 -22.70 -5.07
CA VAL A 285 -6.34 -21.59 -4.14
C VAL A 285 -6.54 -20.27 -4.87
N ARG A 286 -5.73 -20.02 -5.91
CA ARG A 286 -5.89 -18.83 -6.79
C ARG A 286 -7.30 -18.78 -7.37
N ASP A 287 -7.77 -19.88 -7.94
CA ASP A 287 -9.09 -19.94 -8.59
C ASP A 287 -10.22 -19.70 -7.57
N ALA A 288 -10.08 -20.22 -6.34
CA ALA A 288 -11.03 -19.93 -5.26
C ALA A 288 -11.04 -18.45 -4.84
N VAL A 289 -9.86 -17.81 -4.80
CA VAL A 289 -9.71 -16.37 -4.53
C VAL A 289 -10.36 -15.55 -5.65
N ASP A 290 -10.12 -15.89 -6.91
CA ASP A 290 -10.71 -15.20 -8.06
C ASP A 290 -12.25 -15.28 -8.03
N VAL A 291 -12.82 -16.47 -7.76
CA VAL A 291 -14.28 -16.61 -7.58
C VAL A 291 -14.83 -15.71 -6.47
N LEU A 292 -14.16 -15.67 -5.32
CA LEU A 292 -14.60 -14.88 -4.18
C LEU A 292 -14.49 -13.37 -4.46
N ARG A 293 -13.42 -12.95 -5.14
CA ARG A 293 -13.23 -11.56 -5.56
C ARG A 293 -14.29 -11.12 -6.57
N ASP A 294 -14.57 -11.95 -7.58
CA ASP A 294 -15.53 -11.62 -8.63
C ASP A 294 -16.96 -11.52 -8.05
N PHE A 295 -17.27 -12.38 -7.07
CA PHE A 295 -18.48 -12.26 -6.26
C PHE A 295 -18.54 -10.94 -5.48
N MET A 296 -17.48 -10.59 -4.74
CA MET A 296 -17.41 -9.32 -4.01
C MET A 296 -17.56 -8.13 -4.94
N PHE A 297 -16.96 -8.19 -6.12
CA PHE A 297 -17.05 -7.12 -7.11
C PHE A 297 -18.46 -6.88 -7.61
N SER A 298 -19.16 -7.96 -7.92
CA SER A 298 -20.53 -7.91 -8.42
C SER A 298 -21.53 -7.46 -7.35
N ASN A 299 -21.33 -7.83 -6.09
CA ASN A 299 -22.33 -7.62 -5.03
C ASN A 299 -22.05 -6.43 -4.11
N VAL A 300 -20.78 -6.03 -3.94
CA VAL A 300 -20.40 -4.94 -3.02
C VAL A 300 -20.02 -3.67 -3.76
N TYR A 301 -19.19 -3.75 -4.80
CA TYR A 301 -18.69 -2.53 -5.48
C TYR A 301 -19.59 -2.03 -6.63
N ILE A 302 -20.33 -2.91 -7.32
CA ILE A 302 -21.21 -2.49 -8.44
C ILE A 302 -22.64 -2.17 -7.99
N ASN A 303 -23.23 -2.99 -7.11
CA ASN A 303 -24.68 -3.07 -6.89
C ASN A 303 -25.15 -2.57 -5.52
N SER A 304 -24.36 -1.73 -4.83
CA SER A 304 -24.73 -1.21 -3.51
C SER A 304 -25.25 0.23 -3.54
N ASP A 305 -26.10 0.57 -2.56
CA ASP A 305 -26.61 1.93 -2.30
C ASP A 305 -25.48 2.96 -2.10
N ALA A 306 -24.24 2.49 -1.86
CA ALA A 306 -23.05 3.33 -1.77
C ALA A 306 -22.75 4.15 -3.04
N LYS A 307 -23.36 3.83 -4.20
CA LYS A 307 -23.18 4.59 -5.44
C LYS A 307 -23.66 6.05 -5.37
N GLU A 308 -24.72 6.35 -4.61
CA GLU A 308 -25.19 7.73 -4.51
C GLU A 308 -24.13 8.64 -3.87
N ASP A 309 -23.49 8.17 -2.81
CA ASP A 309 -22.44 8.91 -2.13
C ASP A 309 -21.12 8.95 -2.93
N VAL A 310 -20.85 7.93 -3.75
CA VAL A 310 -19.73 7.96 -4.73
C VAL A 310 -19.89 9.10 -5.74
N GLY A 311 -21.11 9.29 -6.26
CA GLY A 311 -21.42 10.39 -7.19
C GLY A 311 -21.20 11.76 -6.54
N ARG A 312 -21.67 11.93 -5.29
CA ARG A 312 -21.48 13.17 -4.52
C ARG A 312 -20.00 13.42 -4.20
N ALA A 313 -19.26 12.40 -3.77
CA ALA A 313 -17.83 12.53 -3.48
C ALA A 313 -17.04 12.90 -4.75
N THR A 314 -17.39 12.31 -5.90
CA THR A 314 -16.76 12.62 -7.19
C THR A 314 -16.96 14.09 -7.56
N GLU A 315 -18.21 14.56 -7.48
CA GLU A 315 -18.54 15.95 -7.79
C GLU A 315 -17.88 16.93 -6.82
N MET A 316 -17.84 16.58 -5.53
CA MET A 316 -17.16 17.36 -4.51
C MET A 316 -15.67 17.53 -4.81
N LEU A 317 -14.97 16.44 -5.16
CA LEU A 317 -13.55 16.48 -5.52
C LEU A 317 -13.29 17.27 -6.81
N ARG A 318 -14.19 17.17 -7.80
CA ARG A 318 -14.14 17.97 -9.03
C ARG A 318 -14.20 19.46 -8.73
N LEU A 319 -15.18 19.86 -7.92
CA LEU A 319 -15.37 21.26 -7.51
C LEU A 319 -14.17 21.78 -6.70
N LEU A 320 -13.65 21.00 -5.75
CA LEU A 320 -12.43 21.37 -5.02
C LEU A 320 -11.23 21.54 -5.95
N PHE A 321 -11.05 20.63 -6.91
CA PHE A 321 -9.97 20.72 -7.88
C PHE A 321 -10.08 21.99 -8.74
N GLU A 322 -11.26 22.29 -9.27
CA GLU A 322 -11.52 23.50 -10.05
C GLU A 322 -11.30 24.77 -9.23
N HIS A 323 -11.76 24.78 -7.98
CA HIS A 323 -11.60 25.90 -7.07
C HIS A 323 -10.12 26.21 -6.82
N PHE A 324 -9.32 25.22 -6.42
CA PHE A 324 -7.90 25.45 -6.11
C PHE A 324 -7.05 25.68 -7.35
N ARG A 325 -7.47 25.19 -8.51
CA ARG A 325 -6.83 25.55 -9.79
C ARG A 325 -7.05 27.02 -10.12
N ALA A 326 -8.26 27.54 -9.90
CA ALA A 326 -8.59 28.96 -10.13
C ALA A 326 -8.05 29.89 -9.03
N HIS A 327 -7.98 29.40 -7.79
CA HIS A 327 -7.54 30.16 -6.61
C HIS A 327 -6.42 29.44 -5.84
N PRO A 328 -5.20 29.33 -6.40
CA PRO A 328 -4.09 28.62 -5.74
C PRO A 328 -3.74 29.13 -4.33
N ALA A 329 -4.00 30.42 -4.08
CA ALA A 329 -3.76 31.07 -2.79
C ALA A 329 -4.64 30.53 -1.64
N ASP A 330 -5.73 29.83 -1.95
CA ASP A 330 -6.61 29.24 -0.94
C ASP A 330 -6.10 27.88 -0.41
N MET A 331 -5.06 27.32 -1.05
CA MET A 331 -4.33 26.17 -0.52
C MET A 331 -3.39 26.59 0.62
N PRO A 332 -2.97 25.64 1.49
CA PRO A 332 -1.93 25.91 2.47
C PRO A 332 -0.66 26.45 1.81
N ALA A 333 0.06 27.34 2.52
CA ALA A 333 1.23 28.04 2.00
C ALA A 333 2.30 27.12 1.39
N GLU A 334 2.49 25.93 1.97
CA GLU A 334 3.42 24.91 1.47
C GLU A 334 3.11 24.42 0.04
N PHE A 335 1.82 24.39 -0.33
CA PHE A 335 1.37 24.05 -1.68
C PHE A 335 1.29 25.29 -2.57
N ALA A 336 0.70 26.38 -2.06
CA ALA A 336 0.53 27.63 -2.81
C ALA A 336 1.86 28.25 -3.27
N ALA A 337 2.94 28.09 -2.48
CA ALA A 337 4.27 28.56 -2.84
C ALA A 337 4.88 27.81 -4.03
N ASN A 338 4.40 26.60 -4.34
CA ASN A 338 4.89 25.73 -5.43
C ASN A 338 6.42 25.76 -5.60
N PRO A 339 7.21 25.38 -4.58
CA PRO A 339 8.66 25.54 -4.61
C PRO A 339 9.37 24.72 -5.71
N ARG A 340 8.67 23.73 -6.31
CA ARG A 340 9.19 22.89 -7.40
C ARG A 340 8.81 23.40 -8.80
N GLY A 341 8.02 24.46 -8.91
CA GLY A 341 7.58 25.01 -10.21
C GLY A 341 6.75 24.03 -11.05
N GLU A 342 5.98 23.15 -10.41
CA GLU A 342 5.17 22.16 -11.12
C GLU A 342 3.89 22.77 -11.71
N PRO A 343 3.27 22.13 -12.73
CA PRO A 343 1.94 22.51 -13.20
C PRO A 343 0.95 22.61 -12.04
N ILE A 344 0.13 23.66 -12.03
CA ILE A 344 -0.78 23.95 -10.92
C ILE A 344 -1.72 22.77 -10.65
N GLU A 345 -2.14 22.07 -11.70
CA GLU A 345 -3.00 20.88 -11.61
C GLU A 345 -2.34 19.78 -10.78
N ARG A 346 -1.02 19.58 -10.91
CA ARG A 346 -0.30 18.58 -10.10
C ARG A 346 -0.25 18.99 -8.63
N VAL A 347 0.00 20.27 -8.35
CA VAL A 347 0.03 20.81 -6.98
C VAL A 347 -1.33 20.67 -6.30
N VAL A 348 -2.41 20.96 -7.04
CA VAL A 348 -3.79 20.80 -6.55
C VAL A 348 -4.10 19.32 -6.29
N LEU A 349 -3.70 18.41 -7.18
CA LEU A 349 -3.86 16.97 -6.95
C LEU A 349 -3.13 16.49 -5.70
N ASP A 350 -1.90 16.95 -5.47
CA ASP A 350 -1.14 16.59 -4.27
C ASP A 350 -1.82 17.05 -2.99
N TYR A 351 -2.36 18.28 -3.01
CA TYR A 351 -3.08 18.82 -1.87
C TYR A 351 -4.36 18.04 -1.59
N ILE A 352 -5.20 17.80 -2.62
CA ILE A 352 -6.47 17.08 -2.48
C ILE A 352 -6.23 15.63 -2.06
N ALA A 353 -5.31 14.91 -2.71
CA ALA A 353 -4.96 13.54 -2.34
C ALA A 353 -4.39 13.45 -0.92
N GLY A 354 -3.72 14.51 -0.45
CA GLY A 354 -3.19 14.63 0.90
C GLY A 354 -4.26 14.83 2.00
N MET A 355 -5.51 15.13 1.65
CA MET A 355 -6.60 15.35 2.63
C MET A 355 -7.06 14.05 3.29
N THR A 356 -7.67 14.18 4.47
CA THR A 356 -8.51 13.13 5.08
C THR A 356 -9.97 13.35 4.68
N ASP A 357 -10.83 12.35 4.83
CA ASP A 357 -12.23 12.43 4.39
C ASP A 357 -12.97 13.58 5.08
N ARG A 358 -12.85 13.66 6.40
CA ARG A 358 -13.46 14.73 7.20
C ARG A 358 -12.88 16.11 6.88
N TYR A 359 -11.58 16.19 6.58
CA TYR A 359 -10.97 17.46 6.20
C TYR A 359 -11.46 17.93 4.83
N ALA A 360 -11.56 17.03 3.84
CA ALA A 360 -12.09 17.34 2.52
C ALA A 360 -13.54 17.85 2.62
N LEU A 361 -14.40 17.19 3.41
CA LEU A 361 -15.77 17.63 3.68
C LEU A 361 -15.82 19.03 4.31
N ASN A 362 -15.01 19.29 5.34
CA ASN A 362 -14.97 20.59 6.01
C ASN A 362 -14.49 21.72 5.07
N VAL A 363 -13.46 21.44 4.25
CA VAL A 363 -12.95 22.40 3.27
C VAL A 363 -14.02 22.71 2.22
N PHE A 364 -14.70 21.68 1.72
CA PHE A 364 -15.79 21.87 0.77
C PHE A 364 -16.93 22.71 1.35
N GLN A 365 -17.38 22.39 2.58
CA GLN A 365 -18.39 23.18 3.28
C GLN A 365 -17.96 24.64 3.45
N ARG A 366 -16.71 24.89 3.85
CA ARG A 366 -16.21 26.26 4.05
C ARG A 366 -16.21 27.09 2.76
N ILE A 367 -15.97 26.47 1.61
CA ILE A 367 -15.89 27.14 0.31
C ILE A 367 -17.29 27.37 -0.29
N TYR A 368 -18.14 26.35 -0.25
CA TYR A 368 -19.40 26.34 -1.01
C TYR A 368 -20.65 26.60 -0.17
N PHE A 369 -20.61 26.48 1.16
CA PHE A 369 -21.78 26.69 2.02
C PHE A 369 -21.73 28.09 2.64
N PRO A 370 -22.85 28.84 2.65
CA PRO A 370 -22.93 30.12 3.34
C PRO A 370 -22.66 29.96 4.84
N ARG A 371 -21.95 30.92 5.44
CA ARG A 371 -21.89 31.01 6.91
C ARG A 371 -23.28 31.43 7.40
N LEU A 372 -23.94 30.57 8.17
CA LEU A 372 -25.16 30.94 8.87
C LEU A 372 -24.80 31.97 9.95
N TRP A 373 -25.22 33.22 9.75
CA TRP A 373 -25.10 34.26 10.77
C TRP A 373 -26.29 34.13 11.71
N SER A 374 -26.06 33.62 12.92
CA SER A 374 -27.06 33.72 13.99
C SER A 374 -26.97 35.10 14.62
N VAL A 375 -27.74 36.06 14.12
CA VAL A 375 -28.18 37.18 14.96
C VAL A 375 -29.36 36.64 15.76
N LEU A 376 -29.08 35.82 16.78
CA LEU A 376 -30.08 35.56 17.81
C LEU A 376 -30.19 36.84 18.62
N SER A 377 -31.32 37.52 18.43
CA SER A 377 -31.73 38.69 19.22
C SER A 377 -32.29 38.25 20.57
#